data_AF-A0A6M3LDB6-F1
#
_entry.id   AF-A0A6M3LDB6-F1
#
_cell.length_a   1.000
_cell.length_b   1.000
_cell.length_c   1.000
_cell.angle_alpha   90.00
_cell.angle_beta   90.00
_cell.angle_gamma   90.00
#
_symmetry.space_group_name_H-M   'P 1'
#
loop_
_entity.id
_entity.type
_entity.pdbx_description
1 polymer ?
#
loop_
_entity_poly.entity_id
_entity_poly.type
_entity_poly.pdbx_seq_one_letter_code
_entity_poly.pdbx_strand_id
1 'polypeptide(L)'
;MEPKRTAPITGVLNFLEVLASGHRGPLDQITTKLHDDTVIVDSSLPPDTMLWETGIKRTNIEGKWVIVEQYEDKEHAELGHQKWVNILTEYPDYPIKDIDNWSLET
;
A
#
# COMPACT_ATOMS: atom_id res chain seq x y z
N MET A 1 8.95 -13.78 -22.54
CA MET A 1 9.83 -13.61 -21.37
C MET A 1 9.29 -14.50 -20.28
N GLU A 2 10.07 -15.47 -19.82
CA GLU A 2 9.60 -16.36 -18.74
C GLU A 2 9.61 -15.59 -17.40
N PRO A 3 8.56 -15.75 -16.56
CA PRO A 3 8.56 -15.16 -15.23
C PRO A 3 9.66 -15.83 -14.40
N LYS A 4 10.57 -15.03 -13.85
CA LYS A 4 11.58 -15.50 -12.90
C LYS A 4 10.85 -16.09 -11.70
N ARG A 5 10.85 -17.42 -11.59
CA ARG A 5 10.36 -18.13 -10.41
C ARG A 5 11.23 -17.75 -9.21
N THR A 6 10.70 -16.94 -8.31
CA THR A 6 11.30 -16.67 -7.01
C THR A 6 11.40 -17.99 -6.24
N ALA A 7 12.55 -18.25 -5.63
CA ALA A 7 12.83 -19.53 -5.00
C ALA A 7 11.79 -19.86 -3.90
N PRO A 8 11.30 -21.12 -3.82
CA PRO A 8 10.19 -21.50 -2.92
C PRO A 8 10.51 -21.33 -1.43
N ILE A 9 11.78 -21.11 -1.08
CA ILE A 9 12.25 -21.01 0.31
C ILE A 9 12.02 -19.60 0.88
N THR A 10 12.09 -18.54 0.07
CA THR A 10 11.93 -17.16 0.56
C THR A 10 10.48 -16.85 0.93
N GLY A 11 9.50 -17.39 0.18
CA GLY A 11 8.08 -17.23 0.48
C GLY A 11 7.64 -17.92 1.79
N VAL A 12 8.23 -19.09 2.10
CA VAL A 12 7.92 -19.83 3.34
C VAL A 12 8.54 -19.16 4.57
N LEU A 13 9.72 -18.53 4.44
CA LEU A 13 10.36 -17.80 5.54
C LEU A 13 9.62 -16.50 5.88
N ASN A 14 9.15 -15.75 4.86
CA ASN A 14 8.31 -14.57 5.08
C ASN A 14 6.98 -14.93 5.77
N PHE A 15 6.39 -16.09 5.45
CA PHE A 15 5.15 -16.55 6.08
C PHE A 15 5.31 -16.91 7.57
N LEU A 16 6.45 -17.51 7.94
CA LEU A 16 6.72 -17.89 9.34
C LEU A 16 7.09 -16.68 10.22
N GLU A 17 7.71 -15.64 9.66
CA GLU A 17 7.96 -14.37 10.36
C GLU A 17 6.66 -13.56 10.61
N VAL A 18 5.70 -13.64 9.68
CA VAL A 18 4.36 -13.04 9.86
C VAL A 18 3.57 -13.74 10.98
N LEU A 19 3.68 -15.07 11.10
CA LEU A 19 3.04 -15.81 12.20
C LEU A 19 3.71 -15.58 13.57
N ALA A 20 5.04 -15.40 13.59
CA ALA A 20 5.80 -15.15 14.83
C ALA A 20 5.64 -13.72 15.37
N SER A 21 5.31 -12.74 14.52
CA SER A 21 5.18 -11.33 14.89
C SER A 21 3.78 -10.90 15.35
N GLY A 22 2.79 -11.81 15.32
CA GLY A 22 1.43 -11.53 15.80
C GLY A 22 0.61 -10.58 14.92
N HIS A 23 1.03 -10.34 13.67
CA HIS A 23 0.28 -9.52 12.72
C HIS A 23 -1.02 -10.21 12.29
N ARG A 24 -2.16 -9.61 12.64
CA ARG A 24 -3.51 -9.95 12.15
C ARG A 24 -3.95 -9.02 11.01
N GLY A 25 -3.03 -8.69 10.09
CA GLY A 25 -3.37 -7.96 8.88
C GLY A 25 -3.98 -8.89 7.83
N PRO A 26 -4.74 -8.38 6.83
CA PRO A 26 -5.15 -9.19 5.69
C PRO A 26 -3.91 -9.83 5.06
N LEU A 27 -4.02 -11.09 4.61
CA LEU A 27 -2.90 -11.88 4.07
C LEU A 27 -2.19 -11.20 2.87
N ASP A 28 -2.83 -10.18 2.29
CA ASP A 28 -2.45 -9.47 1.09
C ASP A 28 -2.40 -7.96 1.39
N GLN A 29 -1.32 -7.55 2.04
CA GLN A 29 -1.00 -6.17 2.39
C GLN A 29 0.47 -5.85 2.09
N ILE A 30 0.74 -4.64 1.61
CA ILE A 30 2.07 -4.10 1.33
C ILE A 30 2.17 -2.77 2.05
N THR A 31 3.07 -2.66 3.03
CA THR A 31 3.24 -1.42 3.80
C THR A 31 4.67 -0.91 3.69
N THR A 32 4.81 0.38 3.36
CA THR A 32 6.08 1.10 3.39
C THR A 32 5.97 2.30 4.31
N LYS A 33 6.92 2.43 5.25
CA LYS A 33 7.04 3.60 6.11
C LYS A 33 8.21 4.46 5.67
N LEU A 34 7.99 5.76 5.62
CA LEU A 34 8.94 6.78 5.17
C LEU A 34 9.09 7.86 6.24
N HIS A 35 10.20 8.60 6.18
CA HIS A 35 10.47 9.79 7.01
C HIS A 35 10.26 9.53 8.50
N ASP A 36 11.00 8.57 9.06
CA ASP A 36 10.89 8.18 10.48
C ASP A 36 9.46 7.80 10.90
N ASP A 37 8.79 6.98 10.09
CA ASP A 37 7.40 6.53 10.27
C ASP A 37 6.36 7.66 10.26
N THR A 38 6.73 8.88 9.83
CA THR A 38 5.78 9.99 9.72
C THR A 38 4.86 9.90 8.52
N VAL A 39 5.27 9.16 7.48
CA VAL A 39 4.47 8.87 6.29
C VAL A 39 4.38 7.37 6.11
N ILE A 40 3.17 6.84 5.97
CA ILE A 40 2.91 5.43 5.73
C ILE A 40 2.14 5.31 4.42
N VAL A 41 2.67 4.50 3.51
CA VAL A 41 1.97 4.06 2.29
C VAL A 41 1.57 2.61 2.52
N ASP A 42 0.32 2.29 2.30
CA ASP A 42 -0.23 0.96 2.53
C ASP A 42 -1.12 0.56 1.36
N SER A 43 -0.90 -0.63 0.81
CA SER A 43 -1.74 -1.20 -0.23
C SER A 43 -2.32 -2.52 0.22
N SER A 44 -3.65 -2.66 0.19
CA SER A 44 -4.33 -3.87 0.67
C SER A 44 -5.59 -4.17 -0.14
N LEU A 45 -6.07 -5.41 -0.04
CA LEU A 45 -7.36 -5.83 -0.58
C LEU A 45 -8.41 -5.90 0.54
N PRO A 46 -9.15 -4.81 0.81
CA PRO A 46 -10.21 -4.83 1.79
C PRO A 46 -11.42 -5.65 1.28
N PRO A 47 -12.16 -6.31 2.21
CA PRO A 47 -13.22 -7.25 1.85
C PRO A 47 -14.53 -6.58 1.38
N ASP A 48 -14.66 -5.26 1.53
CA ASP A 48 -15.85 -4.48 1.19
C ASP A 48 -15.87 -4.04 -0.27
N THR A 49 -14.74 -3.58 -0.81
CA THR A 49 -14.64 -3.15 -2.22
C THR A 49 -14.23 -4.28 -3.15
N MET A 50 -13.52 -5.29 -2.63
CA MET A 50 -12.91 -6.37 -3.42
C MET A 50 -11.95 -5.83 -4.51
N LEU A 51 -11.49 -4.60 -4.34
CA LEU A 51 -10.47 -3.95 -5.14
C LEU A 51 -9.25 -3.70 -4.26
N TRP A 52 -8.06 -3.76 -4.84
CA TRP A 52 -6.87 -3.30 -4.13
C TRP A 52 -6.91 -1.79 -3.97
N GLU A 53 -6.50 -1.30 -2.82
CA GLU A 53 -6.50 0.14 -2.52
C GLU A 53 -5.14 0.55 -2.01
N THR A 54 -4.63 1.69 -2.45
CA THR A 54 -3.47 2.35 -1.84
C THR A 54 -3.95 3.49 -0.96
N GLY A 55 -3.71 3.36 0.34
CA GLY A 55 -3.92 4.38 1.36
C GLY A 55 -2.61 5.05 1.78
N ILE A 56 -2.68 6.35 2.09
CA ILE A 56 -1.56 7.11 2.64
C ILE A 56 -1.97 7.74 3.96
N LYS A 57 -1.09 7.63 4.96
CA LYS A 57 -1.24 8.27 6.27
C LYS A 57 -0.05 9.15 6.57
N ARG A 58 -0.30 10.43 6.86
CA ARG A 58 0.70 11.40 7.35
C ARG A 58 0.45 11.69 8.83
N THR A 59 1.26 11.12 9.71
CA THR A 59 1.07 11.25 11.17
C THR A 59 1.43 12.64 11.70
N ASN A 60 2.28 13.38 10.99
CA ASN A 60 2.70 14.74 11.31
C ASN A 60 1.71 15.84 10.91
N ILE A 61 0.66 15.52 10.14
CA ILE A 61 -0.35 16.51 9.70
C ILE A 61 -1.71 16.21 10.35
N GLU A 62 -2.46 15.25 9.80
CA GLU A 62 -3.82 14.91 10.25
C GLU A 62 -3.93 13.50 10.85
N GLY A 63 -2.95 12.63 10.60
CA GLY A 63 -2.97 11.24 11.07
C GLY A 63 -4.13 10.41 10.52
N LYS A 64 -4.79 10.87 9.46
CA LYS A 64 -5.86 10.15 8.76
C LYS A 64 -5.31 9.38 7.56
N TRP A 65 -5.98 8.28 7.23
CA TRP A 65 -5.77 7.57 5.98
C TRP A 65 -6.53 8.28 4.86
N VAL A 66 -5.89 8.43 3.71
CA VAL A 66 -6.48 8.93 2.47
C VAL A 66 -6.27 7.85 1.41
N ILE A 67 -7.35 7.33 0.83
CA ILE A 67 -7.28 6.37 -0.27
C ILE A 67 -7.01 7.15 -1.55
N VAL A 68 -5.86 6.92 -2.17
CA VAL A 68 -5.40 7.72 -3.31
C VAL A 68 -5.62 7.03 -4.64
N GLU A 69 -5.64 5.71 -4.67
CA GLU A 69 -5.79 4.90 -5.88
C GLU A 69 -6.42 3.53 -5.54
N GLN A 70 -7.14 2.95 -6.50
CA GLN A 70 -7.70 1.61 -6.45
C GLN A 70 -7.31 0.81 -7.71
N TYR A 71 -7.22 -0.52 -7.59
CA TYR A 71 -6.78 -1.41 -8.67
C TYR A 71 -7.56 -2.73 -8.65
N GLU A 72 -7.69 -3.36 -9.81
CA GLU A 72 -8.38 -4.64 -9.96
C GLU A 72 -7.56 -5.82 -9.44
N ASP A 73 -6.23 -5.70 -9.41
CA ASP A 73 -5.33 -6.78 -9.04
C ASP A 73 -4.09 -6.30 -8.26
N LYS A 74 -3.40 -7.28 -7.69
CA LYS A 74 -2.22 -7.07 -6.84
C LYS A 74 -1.02 -6.51 -7.60
N GLU A 75 -0.83 -6.89 -8.86
CA GLU A 75 0.32 -6.44 -9.66
C GLU A 75 0.23 -4.93 -9.90
N HIS A 76 -0.95 -4.44 -10.27
CA HIS A 76 -1.19 -3.01 -10.42
C HIS A 76 -1.10 -2.26 -9.08
N ALA A 77 -1.57 -2.89 -7.99
CA ALA A 77 -1.44 -2.33 -6.65
C ALA A 77 0.03 -2.18 -6.21
N GLU A 78 0.89 -3.16 -6.50
CA GLU A 78 2.33 -3.10 -6.22
C GLU A 78 3.01 -1.97 -7.01
N LEU A 79 2.66 -1.81 -8.30
CA LEU A 79 3.18 -0.73 -9.14
C LEU A 79 2.74 0.65 -8.63
N GLY A 80 1.46 0.78 -8.28
CA GLY A 80 0.89 1.99 -7.71
C GLY A 80 1.48 2.33 -6.33
N HIS A 81 1.68 1.33 -5.48
CA HIS A 81 2.36 1.47 -4.20
C HIS A 81 3.77 2.05 -4.40
N GLN A 82 4.56 1.44 -5.28
CA GLN A 82 5.94 1.89 -5.54
C GLN A 82 5.98 3.30 -6.12
N LYS A 83 5.03 3.66 -6.99
CA LYS A 83 4.86 5.02 -7.49
C LYS A 83 4.69 6.01 -6.34
N TRP A 84 3.78 5.74 -5.40
CA TRP A 84 3.54 6.62 -4.26
C TRP A 84 4.71 6.68 -3.28
N VAL A 85 5.38 5.54 -3.04
CA VAL A 85 6.62 5.50 -2.27
C VAL A 85 7.68 6.42 -2.89
N ASN A 86 7.89 6.35 -4.20
CA ASN A 86 8.87 7.19 -4.89
C ASN A 86 8.52 8.67 -4.79
N ILE A 87 7.26 9.03 -5.10
CA ILE A 87 6.78 10.42 -5.03
C ILE A 87 6.98 10.98 -3.62
N LEU A 88 6.58 10.24 -2.59
CA LEU A 88 6.64 10.70 -1.20
C LEU A 88 8.04 10.65 -0.61
N THR A 89 8.93 9.80 -1.15
CA THR A 89 10.35 9.82 -0.78
C THR A 89 11.01 11.12 -1.28
N GLU A 90 10.74 11.53 -2.52
CA GLU A 90 11.31 12.73 -3.13
C GLU A 90 10.61 14.02 -2.67
N TYR A 91 9.30 13.98 -2.51
CA TYR A 91 8.43 15.12 -2.18
C TYR A 91 7.50 14.75 -1.01
N PRO A 92 7.99 14.84 0.24
CA PRO A 92 7.22 14.44 1.43
C PRO A 92 5.89 15.17 1.55
N ASP A 93 5.83 16.43 1.10
CA ASP A 93 4.67 17.31 1.15
C ASP A 93 3.82 17.28 -0.13
N TYR A 94 4.05 16.33 -1.05
CA TYR A 94 3.27 16.21 -2.30
C TYR A 94 1.75 16.23 -2.00
N PRO A 95 0.92 16.99 -2.72
CA PRO A 95 -0.51 17.04 -2.45
C PRO A 95 -1.15 15.67 -2.72
N ILE A 96 -1.75 15.07 -1.68
CA ILE A 96 -2.55 13.84 -1.80
C ILE A 96 -4.03 14.20 -1.87
N LYS A 97 -4.79 13.50 -2.71
CA LYS A 97 -6.23 13.69 -2.87
C LYS A 97 -6.92 12.34 -2.76
N ASP A 98 -8.05 12.32 -2.07
CA ASP A 98 -8.91 11.14 -1.95
C ASP A 98 -9.55 10.80 -3.30
N ILE A 99 -9.62 9.50 -3.64
CA ILE A 99 -10.22 8.99 -4.86
C ILE A 99 -11.73 9.26 -4.92
N ASP A 100 -12.43 9.22 -3.78
CA ASP A 100 -13.89 9.42 -3.71
C ASP A 100 -14.32 10.88 -4.01
N ASN A 101 -13.37 11.81 -3.96
CA ASN A 101 -13.63 13.24 -4.12
C ASN A 101 -13.70 13.67 -5.61
N TRP A 102 -13.98 12.73 -6.51
CA TRP A 102 -14.23 12.94 -7.94
C TRP A 102 -15.61 12.43 -8.40
N SER A 103 -16.39 11.78 -7.53
CA SER A 103 -17.71 11.22 -7.86
C SER A 103 -18.88 12.23 -7.78
N LEU A 104 -18.61 13.52 -7.55
CA LEU A 104 -19.64 14.57 -7.44
C LEU A 104 -19.50 15.72 -8.44
N GLU A 105 -18.59 15.63 -9.40
CA GLU A 105 -18.55 16.53 -10.56
C GLU A 105 -18.73 15.74 -11.85
N THR A 106 -19.94 15.26 -12.13
CA THR A 106 -20.59 15.27 -13.46
C THR A 106 -22.03 14.79 -13.41
#